data_AF-A0ABD0C2D3-F1
#
_entry.id   AF-A0ABD0C2D3-F1
#
_cell.length_a   1.000
_cell.length_b   1.000
_cell.length_c   1.000
_cell.angle_alpha   90.00
_cell.angle_beta   90.00
_cell.angle_gamma   90.00
#
_symmetry.space_group_name_H-M   'P 1'
#
loop_
_entity.id
_entity.type
_entity.pdbx_description
1 polymer ?
#
loop_
_entity_poly.entity_id
_entity_poly.type
_entity_poly.pdbx_seq_one_letter_code
_entity_poly.pdbx_strand_id
1 'polypeptide(L)'
;MDGITALKKIRESDDKTYILMLTAKAEVDDRVTGLDSGADDYITKPFSLKELLARLCSKERREDDYTPNLLTVGDVTLNVEQQNLASHNSIQLSGPETQLMNYFFAK
;
A
#
# COMPACT_ATOMS: atom_id res chain seq x y z
N MET A 1 -4.78 25.76 13.12
CA MET A 1 -4.94 25.11 11.81
C MET A 1 -5.65 23.80 12.06
N ASP A 2 -6.81 23.58 11.44
CA ASP A 2 -7.62 22.36 11.63
C ASP A 2 -7.27 21.30 10.57
N GLY A 3 -7.64 20.04 10.81
CA GLY A 3 -7.35 18.91 9.92
C GLY A 3 -7.92 19.08 8.52
N ILE A 4 -9.15 19.62 8.40
CA ILE A 4 -9.78 19.89 7.09
C ILE A 4 -9.04 21.02 6.35
N THR A 5 -8.60 22.06 7.06
CA THR A 5 -7.82 23.15 6.44
C THR A 5 -6.45 22.65 5.96
N ALA A 6 -5.83 21.72 6.69
CA ALA A 6 -4.59 21.09 6.27
C ALA A 6 -4.78 20.23 5.02
N LEU A 7 -5.82 19.39 5.00
CA LEU A 7 -6.21 18.57 3.86
C LEU A 7 -6.39 19.41 2.59
N LYS A 8 -7.17 20.50 2.66
CA LYS A 8 -7.41 21.37 1.51
C LYS A 8 -6.12 21.96 0.96
N LYS A 9 -5.22 22.43 1.82
CA LYS A 9 -3.90 22.95 1.38
C LYS A 9 -3.03 21.90 0.70
N ILE A 10 -3.06 20.65 1.17
CA ILE A 10 -2.29 19.55 0.54
C ILE A 10 -2.88 19.24 -0.85
N ARG A 11 -4.21 19.21 -0.97
CA ARG A 11 -4.88 18.99 -2.27
C ARG A 11 -4.73 20.15 -3.24
N GLU A 12 -4.65 21.39 -2.74
CA GLU A 12 -4.35 22.57 -3.56
C GLU A 12 -2.98 22.49 -4.25
N SER A 13 -2.03 21.75 -3.69
CA SER A 13 -0.72 21.48 -4.31
C SER A 13 -0.70 20.33 -5.33
N ASP A 14 -1.87 19.79 -5.72
CA ASP A 14 -2.03 18.59 -6.57
C ASP A 14 -1.32 17.34 -6.01
N ASP A 15 -1.12 17.32 -4.68
CA ASP A 15 -0.50 16.21 -3.98
C ASP A 15 -1.52 15.06 -3.83
N LYS A 16 -1.16 13.91 -4.39
CA LYS A 16 -1.96 12.66 -4.39
C LYS A 16 -1.65 11.75 -3.21
N THR A 17 -0.83 12.21 -2.25
CA THR A 17 -0.55 11.47 -1.02
C THR A 17 -1.85 11.06 -0.35
N TYR A 18 -1.93 9.81 0.09
CA TYR A 18 -3.12 9.30 0.75
C TYR A 18 -3.31 9.92 2.12
N ILE A 19 -4.49 10.46 2.37
CA ILE A 19 -4.84 11.16 3.60
C ILE A 19 -5.98 10.42 4.28
N LEU A 20 -5.64 9.77 5.39
CA LEU A 20 -6.59 9.17 6.32
C LEU A 20 -6.90 10.15 7.45
N MET A 21 -8.17 10.55 7.57
CA MET A 21 -8.62 11.41 8.66
C MET A 21 -8.93 10.59 9.91
N LEU A 22 -8.36 10.98 11.04
CA LEU A 22 -8.44 10.23 12.29
C LEU A 22 -8.90 11.14 13.43
N THR A 23 -10.18 11.09 13.77
CA THR A 23 -10.90 12.17 14.49
C THR A 23 -11.83 11.65 15.59
N ALA A 24 -12.17 12.49 16.57
CA ALA A 24 -13.21 12.16 17.57
C ALA A 24 -14.63 12.52 17.09
N LYS A 25 -14.75 13.21 15.95
CA LYS A 25 -16.02 13.59 15.35
C LYS A 25 -16.63 12.39 14.64
N ALA A 26 -17.68 11.82 15.21
CA ALA A 26 -18.28 10.57 14.74
C ALA A 26 -19.61 10.75 14.00
N GLU A 27 -20.11 11.99 13.91
CA GLU A 27 -21.34 12.29 13.18
C GLU A 27 -21.18 11.98 11.69
N VAL A 28 -22.27 11.54 11.07
CA VAL A 28 -22.29 11.21 9.64
C VAL A 28 -21.91 12.42 8.80
N ASP A 29 -22.42 13.60 9.15
CA ASP A 29 -22.13 14.85 8.45
C ASP A 29 -20.64 15.23 8.52
N ASP A 30 -19.98 14.98 9.64
CA ASP A 30 -18.54 15.23 9.80
C ASP A 30 -17.70 14.28 8.93
N ARG A 31 -18.15 13.04 8.74
CA ARG A 31 -17.51 12.05 7.86
C ARG A 31 -17.66 12.43 6.41
N VAL A 32 -18.88 12.77 6.00
CA VAL A 32 -19.19 13.22 4.63
C VAL A 32 -18.35 14.46 4.29
N THR A 33 -18.35 15.45 5.17
CA THR A 33 -17.56 16.69 4.97
C THR A 33 -16.06 16.40 4.81
N GLY A 34 -15.51 15.46 5.58
CA GLY A 34 -14.10 15.07 5.47
C GLY A 34 -13.76 14.42 4.14
N LEU A 35 -14.59 13.47 3.69
CA LEU A 35 -14.41 12.77 2.42
C LEU A 35 -14.61 13.70 1.23
N ASP A 36 -15.66 14.52 1.23
CA ASP A 36 -15.94 15.52 0.17
C ASP A 36 -14.84 16.60 0.09
N SER A 37 -14.12 16.85 1.18
CA SER A 37 -12.96 17.75 1.20
C SER A 37 -11.70 17.13 0.59
N GLY A 38 -11.76 15.87 0.13
CA GLY A 38 -10.66 15.18 -0.55
C GLY A 38 -9.86 14.21 0.32
N ALA A 39 -10.37 13.81 1.49
CA ALA A 39 -9.80 12.73 2.27
C ALA A 39 -10.10 11.38 1.60
N ASP A 40 -9.14 10.47 1.64
CA ASP A 40 -9.30 9.16 1.01
C ASP A 40 -9.99 8.16 1.93
N ASP A 41 -9.85 8.32 3.24
CA ASP A 41 -10.52 7.49 4.25
C ASP A 41 -10.71 8.26 5.56
N TYR A 42 -11.60 7.76 6.42
CA TYR A 42 -12.04 8.42 7.64
C TYR A 42 -12.27 7.39 8.77
N ILE A 43 -11.57 7.56 9.89
CA ILE A 43 -11.69 6.73 11.10
C ILE A 43 -12.03 7.59 12.31
N THR A 44 -13.05 7.16 13.06
CA THR A 44 -13.50 7.80 14.30
C THR A 44 -12.83 7.18 15.53
N LYS A 45 -12.51 8.00 16.53
CA LYS A 45 -12.02 7.56 17.84
C LYS A 45 -13.19 7.20 18.75
N PRO A 46 -13.07 6.17 19.60
CA PRO A 46 -11.94 5.25 19.72
C PRO A 46 -11.93 4.22 18.58
N PHE A 47 -10.74 3.89 18.07
CA PHE A 47 -10.55 2.91 17.00
C PHE A 47 -9.65 1.77 17.47
N SER A 48 -9.76 0.62 16.79
CA SER A 48 -8.83 -0.49 16.99
C SER A 48 -7.56 -0.28 16.19
N LEU A 49 -6.39 -0.54 16.79
CA LEU A 49 -5.13 -0.54 16.06
C LEU A 49 -5.16 -1.52 14.87
N LYS A 50 -5.87 -2.65 15.02
CA LYS A 50 -6.06 -3.62 13.94
C LYS A 50 -6.85 -3.03 12.77
N GLU A 51 -7.84 -2.18 13.03
CA GLU A 51 -8.63 -1.52 11.99
C GLU A 51 -7.79 -0.49 11.23
N LEU A 52 -7.01 0.31 11.95
CA LEU A 52 -6.08 1.27 11.35
C LEU A 52 -5.08 0.57 10.42
N LEU A 53 -4.45 -0.51 10.90
CA LEU A 53 -3.51 -1.30 10.10
C LEU A 53 -4.19 -1.94 8.88
N ALA A 54 -5.40 -2.48 9.04
CA ALA A 54 -6.13 -3.09 7.93
C ALA A 54 -6.46 -2.08 6.82
N ARG A 55 -6.79 -0.83 7.17
CA ARG A 55 -7.07 0.24 6.21
C ARG A 55 -5.80 0.75 5.53
N LEU A 56 -4.71 0.90 6.27
CA LEU A 56 -3.41 1.29 5.72
C LEU A 56 -2.90 0.23 4.72
N CYS A 57 -2.86 -1.03 5.12
CA CYS A 57 -2.42 -2.13 4.25
C CYS A 57 -3.40 -2.41 3.10
N SER A 58 -4.72 -2.18 3.29
CA SER A 58 -5.69 -2.28 2.19
C SER A 58 -5.41 -1.28 1.07
N LYS A 59 -4.76 -0.16 1.37
CA LYS A 59 -4.46 0.87 0.39
C LYS A 59 -3.14 0.62 -0.32
N GLU A 60 -2.11 0.12 0.37
CA GLU A 60 -0.89 -0.37 -0.31
C GLU A 60 -1.26 -1.40 -1.39
N ARG A 61 -2.17 -2.34 -1.08
CA ARG A 61 -2.69 -3.31 -2.06
C ARG A 61 -3.47 -2.72 -3.25
N ARG A 62 -3.80 -1.43 -3.26
CA ARG A 62 -4.56 -0.76 -4.34
C ARG A 62 -3.75 0.29 -5.11
N GLU A 63 -2.67 0.80 -4.52
CA GLU A 63 -1.70 1.67 -5.22
C GLU A 63 -0.50 0.91 -5.76
N ASP A 64 -0.19 -0.24 -5.18
CA ASP A 64 0.59 -1.25 -5.87
C ASP A 64 -0.36 -1.87 -6.90
N ASP A 65 -0.13 -1.54 -8.19
CA ASP A 65 0.01 -2.65 -9.14
C ASP A 65 0.72 -3.75 -8.36
N TYR A 66 0.13 -4.93 -8.20
CA TYR A 66 0.87 -6.08 -7.67
C TYR A 66 2.15 -6.13 -8.51
N THR A 67 3.23 -5.58 -7.97
CA THR A 67 4.58 -5.73 -8.46
C THR A 67 5.04 -6.89 -7.64
N PRO A 68 4.76 -8.14 -8.06
CA PRO A 68 5.39 -9.26 -7.41
C PRO A 68 6.86 -8.93 -7.34
N ASN A 69 7.51 -9.29 -6.23
CA ASN A 69 8.93 -9.11 -6.06
C ASN A 69 9.66 -9.97 -7.11
N LEU A 70 9.68 -9.44 -8.34
CA LEU A 70 10.14 -10.02 -9.58
C LEU A 70 11.49 -9.43 -9.83
N LEU A 71 12.51 -10.27 -9.71
CA LEU A 71 13.85 -9.90 -10.09
C LEU A 71 14.12 -10.49 -11.46
N THR A 72 14.40 -9.64 -12.45
CA THR A 72 14.71 -10.08 -13.82
C THR A 72 16.17 -9.80 -14.12
N VAL A 73 16.87 -10.84 -14.58
CA VAL A 73 18.25 -10.76 -15.08
C VAL A 73 18.30 -11.48 -16.42
N GLY A 74 18.49 -10.72 -17.50
CA GLY A 74 18.47 -11.27 -18.86
C GLY A 74 17.11 -11.87 -19.21
N ASP A 75 17.09 -13.16 -19.54
CA ASP A 75 15.89 -13.95 -19.87
C ASP A 75 15.27 -14.66 -18.65
N VAL A 76 15.84 -14.51 -17.46
CA VAL A 76 15.40 -15.19 -16.24
C VAL A 76 14.70 -14.21 -15.31
N THR A 77 13.53 -14.60 -14.79
CA THR A 77 12.72 -13.84 -13.84
C THR A 77 12.42 -14.68 -12.60
N LEU A 78 12.78 -14.18 -11.43
CA LEU A 78 12.51 -14.78 -10.13
C LEU A 78 11.34 -14.07 -9.46
N ASN A 79 10.25 -14.80 -9.17
CA ASN A 79 9.20 -14.34 -8.25
C ASN A 79 9.52 -14.84 -6.83
N VAL A 80 9.95 -13.93 -5.96
CA VAL A 80 10.36 -14.26 -4.59
C VAL A 80 9.17 -14.68 -3.73
N GLU A 81 7.98 -14.11 -3.94
CA GLU A 81 6.78 -14.43 -3.17
C GLU A 81 6.22 -15.80 -3.53
N GLN A 82 6.18 -16.10 -4.83
CA GLN A 82 5.68 -17.36 -5.36
C GLN A 82 6.75 -18.46 -5.38
N GLN A 83 7.99 -18.16 -4.96
CA GLN A 83 9.12 -19.08 -5.01
C GLN A 83 9.25 -19.75 -6.38
N ASN A 84 9.11 -18.97 -7.45
CA ASN A 84 9.06 -19.49 -8.81
C ASN A 84 10.08 -18.76 -9.69
N LEU A 85 10.91 -19.51 -10.41
CA LEU A 85 11.89 -18.99 -11.35
C LEU A 85 11.45 -19.34 -12.76
N ALA A 86 11.37 -18.36 -13.65
CA ALA A 86 10.89 -18.52 -15.01
C ALA A 86 11.90 -17.96 -16.03
N SER A 87 12.19 -18.75 -17.06
CA SER A 87 12.79 -18.31 -18.32
C SER A 87 11.97 -18.95 -19.46
N HIS A 88 12.55 -19.83 -20.26
CA HIS A 88 11.83 -20.64 -21.26
C HIS A 88 10.94 -21.71 -20.64
N ASN A 89 11.20 -22.08 -19.39
CA ASN A 89 10.40 -22.94 -18.54
C ASN A 89 10.29 -22.33 -17.13
N SER A 90 9.33 -22.82 -16.35
CA SER A 90 9.12 -22.40 -14.96
C SER A 90 9.46 -23.52 -13.99
N ILE A 91 10.18 -23.20 -12.92
CA ILE A 91 10.51 -24.13 -11.84
C ILE A 91 10.12 -23.55 -10.49
N GLN A 92 9.50 -24.39 -9.66
CA GLN A 92 9.21 -24.08 -8.27
C GLN A 92 10.47 -24.30 -7.45
N LEU A 93 10.89 -23.27 -6.71
CA LEU A 93 12.02 -23.29 -5.80
C LEU A 93 11.55 -23.56 -4.38
N SER A 94 12.44 -24.13 -3.57
CA SER A 94 12.28 -24.15 -2.12
C SER A 94 12.62 -22.79 -1.50
N GLY A 95 12.24 -22.58 -0.24
CA GLY A 95 12.55 -21.35 0.50
C GLY A 95 14.05 -20.97 0.51
N PRO A 96 14.97 -21.90 0.84
CA PRO A 96 16.41 -21.63 0.80
C PRO A 96 16.95 -21.28 -0.60
N GLU A 97 16.47 -21.98 -1.64
CA GLU A 97 16.86 -21.72 -3.03
C GLU A 97 16.38 -20.34 -3.51
N THR A 98 15.17 -19.96 -3.13
CA THR A 98 14.60 -18.64 -3.43
C THR A 98 15.41 -17.53 -2.79
N GLN A 99 15.82 -17.70 -1.52
CA GLN A 99 16.67 -16.73 -0.82
C GLN A 99 18.05 -16.58 -1.48
N LEU A 100 18.64 -17.70 -1.90
CA LEU A 100 19.93 -17.70 -2.58
C LEU A 100 19.84 -16.99 -3.94
N MET A 101 18.81 -17.28 -4.73
CA MET A 101 18.57 -16.62 -6.02
C MET A 101 18.28 -15.13 -5.84
N ASN A 102 17.49 -14.76 -4.83
CA ASN A 102 17.24 -13.36 -4.50
C ASN A 102 18.56 -12.61 -4.18
N TYR A 103 19.50 -13.24 -3.47
CA TYR A 103 20.81 -12.65 -3.22
C TYR A 103 21.64 -12.47 -4.50
N PHE A 104 21.58 -13.41 -5.46
CA PHE A 104 22.31 -13.29 -6.72
C PHE A 104 21.71 -12.26 -7.68
N PHE A 105 20.39 -12.07 -7.64
CA PHE A 105 19.69 -11.16 -8.54
C PHE A 105 19.63 -9.72 -8.01
N ALA A 106 19.75 -9.50 -6.70
CA ALA A 106 19.73 -8.18 -6.08
C ALA A 106 21.06 -7.40 -6.20
N LYS A 107 21.95 -7.79 -7.12
CA LYS A 107 23.30 -7.24 -7.27
C LYS A 107 23.60 -6.79 -8.69
#